data_AF-A0A452ZTP0-F1
#
_entry.id   AF-A0A452ZTP0-F1
#
_cell.length_a   1.000
_cell.length_b   1.000
_cell.length_c   1.000
_cell.angle_alpha   90.00
_cell.angle_beta   90.00
_cell.angle_gamma   90.00
#
_symmetry.space_group_name_H-M   'P 1'
#
loop_
_entity.id
_entity.type
_entity.pdbx_description
1 polymer ?
#
loop_
_entity_poly.entity_id
_entity_poly.type
_entity_poly.pdbx_seq_one_letter_code
_entity_poly.pdbx_strand_id
1 'polypeptide(L)'
;MTVIDILTRVDAICQKYDKYDAEKLNGANVAGEDPFARLYGSVDAEISQCVEKAEAARQEKNRATVVALNAEIRRAKAKLLEEDLPKLQRLALKKVKGLTKEELATRSDLVAALPDRIQSIPDGSSSATKKNGGWGASGSRPGGGVKFDSTSG
;
A
#
# COMPACT_ATOMS: atom_id res chain seq x y z
N MET A 1 -32.38 -22.78 -32.73
CA MET A 1 -31.68 -22.43 -31.48
C MET A 1 -31.27 -20.97 -31.60
N THR A 2 -31.88 -20.11 -30.82
CA THR A 2 -31.66 -18.66 -30.87
C THR A 2 -30.56 -18.26 -29.90
N VAL A 3 -30.01 -17.05 -30.05
CA VAL A 3 -29.01 -16.50 -29.12
C VAL A 3 -29.55 -16.47 -27.67
N ILE A 4 -30.84 -16.19 -27.51
CA ILE A 4 -31.53 -16.18 -26.21
C ILE A 4 -31.55 -17.60 -25.60
N ASP A 5 -31.80 -18.63 -26.41
CA ASP A 5 -31.77 -20.03 -25.95
C ASP A 5 -30.35 -20.46 -25.52
N ILE A 6 -29.32 -19.91 -26.15
CA ILE A 6 -27.92 -20.18 -25.81
C ILE A 6 -27.57 -19.51 -24.48
N LEU A 7 -27.88 -18.22 -24.33
CA LEU A 7 -27.60 -17.46 -23.10
C LEU A 7 -28.30 -18.06 -21.89
N THR A 8 -29.59 -18.39 -22.01
CA THR A 8 -30.36 -19.01 -20.91
C THR A 8 -29.82 -20.40 -20.53
N ARG A 9 -29.36 -21.20 -21.50
CA ARG A 9 -28.71 -22.48 -21.21
C ARG A 9 -27.34 -22.32 -20.58
N VAL A 10 -26.55 -21.33 -21.01
CA VAL A 10 -25.24 -21.01 -20.42
C VAL A 10 -25.42 -20.56 -18.97
N ASP A 11 -26.36 -19.66 -18.68
CA ASP A 11 -26.68 -19.23 -17.31
C ASP A 11 -27.09 -20.40 -16.42
N ALA A 12 -27.98 -21.27 -16.91
CA ALA A 12 -28.40 -22.46 -16.17
C ALA A 12 -27.24 -23.46 -15.94
N ILE A 13 -26.27 -23.52 -16.85
CA ILE A 13 -25.05 -24.32 -16.67
C ILE A 13 -24.15 -23.68 -15.62
N CYS A 14 -23.87 -22.38 -15.71
CA CYS A 14 -23.08 -21.65 -14.71
C CYS A 14 -23.66 -21.86 -13.30
N GLN A 15 -24.96 -21.62 -13.11
CA GLN A 15 -25.65 -21.81 -11.82
C GLN A 15 -25.58 -23.25 -11.28
N LYS A 16 -25.57 -24.28 -12.14
CA LYS A 16 -25.43 -25.68 -11.69
C LYS A 16 -24.04 -25.98 -11.12
N TYR A 17 -23.02 -25.28 -11.62
CA TYR A 17 -21.62 -25.48 -11.22
C TYR A 17 -21.13 -24.44 -10.21
N ASP A 18 -21.90 -23.40 -9.90
CA ASP A 18 -21.64 -22.44 -8.80
C ASP A 18 -21.28 -23.12 -7.47
N LYS A 19 -21.83 -24.30 -7.19
CA LYS A 19 -21.53 -25.09 -5.97
C LYS A 19 -20.12 -25.68 -5.93
N TYR A 20 -19.40 -25.69 -7.05
CA TYR A 20 -18.01 -26.11 -7.16
C TYR A 20 -17.07 -24.92 -7.30
N ASP A 21 -17.60 -23.70 -7.31
CA ASP A 21 -16.82 -22.49 -7.32
C ASP A 21 -16.13 -22.34 -5.97
N ALA A 22 -14.85 -22.69 -5.94
CA ALA A 22 -14.02 -22.64 -4.74
C ALA A 22 -13.93 -21.21 -4.19
N GLU A 23 -13.98 -20.19 -5.05
CA GLU A 23 -13.97 -18.79 -4.63
C GLU A 23 -15.28 -18.43 -3.90
N LYS A 24 -16.41 -18.97 -4.36
CA LYS A 24 -17.74 -18.74 -3.75
C LYS A 24 -17.93 -19.49 -2.44
N LEU A 25 -17.35 -20.69 -2.32
CA LEU A 25 -17.35 -21.50 -1.09
C LEU A 25 -16.42 -20.93 -0.02
N ASN A 26 -15.26 -20.40 -0.42
CA ASN A 26 -14.30 -19.79 0.50
C ASN A 26 -14.69 -18.35 0.87
N GLY A 27 -15.38 -17.62 -0.02
CA GLY A 27 -15.88 -16.27 0.23
C GLY A 27 -16.96 -16.19 1.31
N ALA A 28 -17.78 -17.23 1.49
CA ALA A 28 -18.89 -17.23 2.44
C ALA A 28 -18.48 -17.30 3.93
N ASN A 29 -17.24 -17.72 4.24
CA ASN A 29 -16.79 -17.95 5.62
C ASN A 29 -15.63 -17.05 6.09
N VAL A 30 -15.17 -16.09 5.29
CA VAL A 30 -13.85 -15.44 5.53
C VAL A 30 -13.91 -13.91 5.62
N ALA A 31 -14.94 -13.26 5.06
CA ALA A 31 -14.94 -11.80 4.94
C ALA A 31 -15.02 -11.04 6.29
N GLY A 32 -15.47 -11.67 7.38
CA GLY A 32 -15.58 -11.04 8.71
C GLY A 32 -14.53 -11.47 9.76
N GLU A 33 -13.90 -12.63 9.61
CA GLU A 33 -13.04 -13.23 10.65
C GLU A 33 -11.55 -13.26 10.30
N ASP A 34 -11.16 -13.11 9.02
CA ASP A 34 -9.75 -13.20 8.64
C ASP A 34 -8.98 -11.90 8.95
N PRO A 35 -8.00 -11.94 9.88
CA PRO A 35 -7.20 -10.77 10.21
C PRO A 35 -6.40 -10.23 9.02
N PHE A 36 -6.02 -11.10 8.07
CA PHE A 36 -5.33 -10.67 6.86
C PHE A 36 -6.25 -9.83 5.97
N ALA A 37 -7.41 -10.35 5.60
CA ALA A 37 -8.36 -9.65 4.74
C ALA A 37 -8.78 -8.29 5.33
N ARG A 38 -9.01 -8.23 6.65
CA ARG A 38 -9.35 -6.97 7.33
C ARG A 38 -8.24 -5.93 7.27
N LEU A 39 -7.00 -6.32 7.57
CA LEU A 39 -5.85 -5.40 7.50
C LEU A 39 -5.53 -5.02 6.06
N TYR A 40 -5.65 -5.95 5.12
CA TYR A 40 -5.47 -5.67 3.70
C TYR A 40 -6.49 -4.64 3.22
N GLY A 41 -7.76 -4.80 3.58
CA GLY A 41 -8.81 -3.83 3.26
C GLY A 41 -8.56 -2.44 3.84
N SER A 42 -8.05 -2.34 5.09
CA SER A 42 -7.71 -1.03 5.65
C SER A 42 -6.52 -0.39 4.94
N VAL A 43 -5.50 -1.18 4.57
CA VAL A 43 -4.34 -0.70 3.81
C VAL A 43 -4.75 -0.25 2.41
N ASP A 44 -5.60 -1.00 1.71
CA ASP A 44 -6.07 -0.62 0.38
C ASP A 44 -6.95 0.64 0.42
N ALA A 45 -7.75 0.81 1.46
CA ALA A 45 -8.50 2.05 1.71
C ALA A 45 -7.57 3.25 1.99
N GLU A 46 -6.55 3.08 2.84
CA GLU A 46 -5.55 4.13 3.12
C GLU A 46 -4.75 4.51 1.86
N ILE A 47 -4.40 3.53 1.01
CA ILE A 47 -3.76 3.75 -0.30
C ILE A 47 -4.69 4.56 -1.22
N SER A 48 -5.97 4.17 -1.31
CA SER A 48 -6.96 4.88 -2.13
C SER A 48 -7.15 6.33 -1.68
N GLN A 49 -7.22 6.58 -0.37
CA GLN A 49 -7.25 7.93 0.18
C GLN A 49 -5.98 8.73 -0.15
N CYS A 50 -4.80 8.09 -0.16
CA CYS A 50 -3.57 8.76 -0.57
C CYS A 50 -3.59 9.15 -2.06
N VAL A 51 -4.16 8.30 -2.93
CA VAL A 51 -4.34 8.60 -4.35
C VAL A 51 -5.29 9.78 -4.53
N GLU A 52 -6.44 9.78 -3.86
CA GLU A 52 -7.40 10.89 -3.91
C GLU A 52 -6.77 12.21 -3.43
N LYS A 53 -6.00 12.19 -2.34
CA LYS A 53 -5.27 13.37 -1.85
C LYS A 53 -4.21 13.84 -2.83
N ALA A 54 -3.51 12.92 -3.50
CA ALA A 54 -2.54 13.25 -4.53
C ALA A 54 -3.19 13.94 -5.74
N GLU A 55 -4.37 13.46 -6.16
CA GLU A 55 -5.16 14.10 -7.21
C GLU A 55 -5.67 15.47 -6.80
N ALA A 56 -6.17 15.61 -5.57
CA ALA A 56 -6.59 16.90 -5.02
C ALA A 56 -5.41 17.88 -4.99
N ALA A 57 -4.23 17.46 -4.50
CA ALA A 57 -3.03 18.28 -4.49
C ALA A 57 -2.57 18.69 -5.90
N ARG A 58 -2.83 17.88 -6.93
CA ARG A 58 -2.52 18.21 -8.33
C ARG A 58 -3.45 19.28 -8.91
N GLN A 59 -4.70 19.29 -8.48
CA GLN A 59 -5.72 20.25 -8.96
C GLN A 59 -5.74 21.55 -8.17
N GLU A 60 -5.15 21.55 -6.98
CA GLU A 60 -5.14 22.65 -6.04
C GLU A 60 -4.20 23.79 -6.47
N LYS A 61 -4.64 25.04 -6.30
CA LYS A 61 -3.89 26.24 -6.70
C LYS A 61 -3.14 26.86 -5.54
N ASN A 62 -3.61 26.66 -4.31
CA ASN A 62 -2.97 27.20 -3.12
C ASN A 62 -1.74 26.36 -2.74
N ARG A 63 -0.55 26.96 -2.81
CA ARG A 63 0.70 26.26 -2.51
C ARG A 63 0.76 25.74 -1.07
N ALA A 64 0.17 26.45 -0.11
CA ALA A 64 0.18 26.03 1.29
C ALA A 64 -0.66 24.75 1.50
N THR A 65 -1.82 24.65 0.85
CA THR A 65 -2.68 23.46 0.94
C THR A 65 -2.06 22.27 0.20
N VAL A 66 -1.44 22.49 -0.96
CA VAL A 66 -0.65 21.46 -1.66
C VAL A 66 0.46 20.89 -0.77
N VAL A 67 1.20 21.74 -0.06
CA VAL A 67 2.26 21.30 0.86
C VAL A 67 1.70 20.50 2.03
N ALA A 68 0.55 20.92 2.58
CA ALA A 68 -0.12 20.22 3.67
C ALA A 68 -0.60 18.82 3.23
N LEU A 69 -1.31 18.72 2.11
CA LEU A 69 -1.77 17.44 1.55
C LEU A 69 -0.60 16.49 1.26
N ASN A 70 0.47 16.99 0.64
CA ASN A 70 1.67 16.20 0.37
C ASN A 70 2.37 15.73 1.66
N ALA A 71 2.37 16.54 2.73
CA ALA A 71 2.89 16.12 4.03
C ALA A 71 2.06 15.00 4.67
N GLU A 72 0.73 15.03 4.51
CA GLU A 72 -0.14 13.95 4.95
C GLU A 72 0.12 12.66 4.18
N ILE A 73 0.25 12.74 2.84
CA ILE A 73 0.58 11.58 2.00
C ILE A 73 1.90 10.97 2.46
N ARG A 74 2.95 11.78 2.72
CA ARG A 74 4.23 11.26 3.22
C ARG A 74 4.11 10.53 4.55
N ARG A 75 3.32 11.06 5.50
CA ARG A 75 3.09 10.41 6.80
C ARG A 75 2.35 9.09 6.64
N ALA A 76 1.29 9.07 5.81
CA ALA A 76 0.52 7.87 5.55
C ALA A 76 1.37 6.79 4.87
N LYS A 77 2.16 7.15 3.84
CA LYS A 77 3.11 6.23 3.21
C LYS A 77 4.11 5.63 4.21
N ALA A 78 4.70 6.45 5.08
CA ALA A 78 5.65 5.98 6.08
C ALA A 78 4.98 4.97 7.02
N LYS A 79 3.80 5.29 7.57
CA LYS A 79 3.02 4.38 8.41
C LYS A 79 2.71 3.06 7.69
N LEU A 80 2.24 3.11 6.44
CA LEU A 80 1.92 1.92 5.66
C LEU A 80 3.16 1.04 5.46
N LEU A 81 4.30 1.61 5.08
CA LEU A 81 5.53 0.87 4.81
C LEU A 81 6.19 0.31 6.09
N GLU A 82 6.21 1.09 7.17
CA GLU A 82 6.94 0.75 8.40
C GLU A 82 6.12 -0.09 9.39
N GLU A 83 4.79 0.08 9.41
CA GLU A 83 3.93 -0.59 10.38
C GLU A 83 3.04 -1.65 9.75
N ASP A 84 2.29 -1.30 8.70
CA ASP A 84 1.19 -2.14 8.24
C ASP A 84 1.64 -3.22 7.25
N LEU A 85 2.62 -2.94 6.39
CA LEU A 85 3.20 -3.95 5.51
C LEU A 85 3.89 -5.09 6.27
N PRO A 86 4.73 -4.86 7.30
CA PRO A 86 5.31 -5.96 8.07
C PRO A 86 4.25 -6.81 8.78
N LYS A 87 3.14 -6.20 9.24
CA LYS A 87 2.02 -6.95 9.82
C LYS A 87 1.33 -7.82 8.76
N LEU A 88 1.07 -7.26 7.57
CA LEU A 88 0.50 -7.97 6.43
C LEU A 88 1.38 -9.13 5.97
N GLN A 89 2.69 -8.95 5.87
CA GLN A 89 3.64 -10.02 5.53
C GLN A 89 3.58 -11.18 6.52
N ARG A 90 3.54 -10.89 7.83
CA ARG A 90 3.39 -11.93 8.85
C ARG A 90 2.05 -12.68 8.74
N LEU A 91 0.97 -11.96 8.42
CA LEU A 91 -0.34 -12.56 8.25
C LEU A 91 -0.48 -13.34 6.93
N ALA A 92 0.20 -12.92 5.86
CA ALA A 92 0.20 -13.60 4.56
C ALA A 92 0.84 -15.00 4.64
N LEU A 93 1.91 -15.14 5.43
CA LEU A 93 2.61 -16.41 5.62
C LEU A 93 1.89 -17.35 6.62
N LYS A 94 0.92 -16.83 7.37
CA LYS A 94 0.21 -17.59 8.40
C LYS A 94 -0.79 -18.55 7.75
N LYS A 95 -0.54 -19.84 7.91
CA LYS A 95 -1.52 -20.88 7.54
C LYS A 95 -2.69 -20.84 8.52
N VAL A 96 -3.88 -20.57 8.00
CA VAL A 96 -5.15 -20.64 8.73
C VAL A 96 -6.00 -21.79 8.19
N LYS A 97 -6.83 -22.38 9.04
CA LYS A 97 -7.67 -23.53 8.68
C LYS A 97 -8.65 -23.11 7.57
N GLY A 98 -8.71 -23.87 6.49
CA GLY A 98 -9.55 -23.55 5.33
C GLY A 98 -8.84 -22.77 4.22
N LEU A 99 -7.60 -22.32 4.43
CA LEU A 99 -6.82 -21.64 3.39
C LEU A 99 -6.04 -22.64 2.54
N THR A 100 -6.22 -22.56 1.22
CA THR A 100 -5.48 -23.35 0.25
C THR A 100 -4.06 -22.82 0.06
N LYS A 101 -3.18 -23.64 -0.54
CA LYS A 101 -1.81 -23.22 -0.88
C LYS A 101 -1.81 -22.10 -1.92
N GLU A 102 -2.76 -22.16 -2.85
CA GLU A 102 -2.94 -21.16 -3.90
C GLU A 102 -3.34 -19.82 -3.29
N GLU A 103 -4.35 -19.80 -2.40
CA GLU A 103 -4.75 -18.57 -1.70
C GLU A 103 -3.60 -17.98 -0.86
N LEU A 104 -2.79 -18.81 -0.20
CA LEU A 104 -1.63 -18.32 0.55
C LEU A 104 -0.57 -17.68 -0.37
N ALA A 105 -0.37 -18.24 -1.57
CA ALA A 105 0.49 -17.63 -2.58
C ALA A 105 -0.09 -16.30 -3.06
N THR A 106 -1.40 -16.24 -3.38
CA THR A 106 -2.05 -14.98 -3.80
C THR A 106 -1.91 -13.88 -2.73
N ARG A 107 -2.07 -14.19 -1.44
CA ARG A 107 -1.85 -13.23 -0.35
C ARG A 107 -0.42 -12.69 -0.34
N SER A 108 0.54 -13.58 -0.56
CA SER A 108 1.95 -13.21 -0.59
C SER A 108 2.25 -12.28 -1.78
N ASP A 109 1.70 -12.60 -2.95
CA ASP A 109 1.83 -11.78 -4.16
C ASP A 109 1.15 -10.40 -4.00
N LEU A 110 -0.04 -10.36 -3.39
CA LEU A 110 -0.75 -9.12 -3.09
C LEU A 110 0.10 -8.22 -2.19
N VAL A 111 0.71 -8.76 -1.15
CA VAL A 111 1.58 -8.00 -0.24
C VAL A 111 2.87 -7.56 -0.94
N ALA A 112 3.43 -8.38 -1.84
CA ALA A 112 4.63 -8.04 -2.61
C ALA A 112 4.41 -6.85 -3.55
N ALA A 113 3.19 -6.65 -4.06
CA ALA A 113 2.84 -5.52 -4.93
C ALA A 113 2.58 -4.20 -4.18
N LEU A 114 2.31 -4.23 -2.86
CA LEU A 114 1.95 -3.03 -2.10
C LEU A 114 3.07 -1.97 -1.99
N PRO A 115 4.37 -2.32 -1.75
CA PRO A 115 5.44 -1.33 -1.71
C PRO A 115 5.50 -0.47 -2.98
N ASP A 116 5.43 -1.10 -4.15
CA ASP A 116 5.50 -0.40 -5.43
C ASP A 116 4.27 0.48 -5.66
N ARG A 117 3.07 -0.02 -5.33
CA ARG A 117 1.83 0.77 -5.34
C ARG A 117 1.96 2.02 -4.46
N ILE A 118 2.43 1.88 -3.21
CA ILE A 118 2.58 2.99 -2.26
C ILE A 118 3.62 4.00 -2.77
N GLN A 119 4.75 3.54 -3.28
CA GLN A 119 5.82 4.42 -3.78
C GLN A 119 5.43 5.19 -5.04
N SER A 120 4.55 4.62 -5.88
CA SER A 120 4.09 5.25 -7.12
C SER A 120 3.22 6.50 -6.93
N ILE A 121 2.61 6.66 -5.75
CA ILE A 121 1.75 7.82 -5.45
C ILE A 121 2.62 9.08 -5.39
N PRO A 122 2.30 10.19 -6.05
CA PRO A 122 3.07 11.42 -5.91
C PRO A 122 2.77 12.08 -4.55
N ASP A 123 3.83 12.47 -3.83
CA ASP A 123 3.74 13.03 -2.47
C ASP A 123 4.52 14.34 -2.32
N GLY A 124 4.83 14.99 -3.45
CA GLY A 124 5.60 16.23 -3.53
C GLY A 124 7.05 16.12 -3.06
N SER A 125 7.53 14.91 -2.71
CA SER A 125 8.93 14.63 -2.49
C SER A 125 9.60 14.48 -3.85
N SER A 126 10.65 15.27 -4.13
CA SER A 126 11.57 14.92 -5.21
C SER A 126 12.34 13.67 -4.78
N SER A 127 11.74 12.49 -4.96
CA SER A 127 12.46 11.22 -4.96
C SER A 127 13.31 11.15 -6.23
N ALA A 128 14.37 11.97 -6.26
CA ALA A 128 15.55 11.58 -6.98
C ALA A 128 16.04 10.31 -6.28
N THR A 129 15.95 9.19 -6.98
CA THR A 129 16.45 7.88 -6.60
C THR A 129 17.78 8.00 -5.87
N LYS A 130 17.78 7.85 -4.54
CA LYS A 130 19.00 7.55 -3.79
C LYS A 130 18.84 6.21 -3.11
N LYS A 131 19.02 5.15 -3.92
CA LYS A 131 19.66 3.93 -3.42
C LYS A 131 20.98 4.35 -2.74
N ASN A 132 21.19 3.85 -1.53
CA ASN A 132 22.35 4.05 -0.66
C ASN A 132 22.62 5.48 -0.14
N GLY A 133 22.30 5.67 1.14
CA GLY A 133 22.85 6.74 1.96
C GLY A 133 22.30 6.61 3.37
N GLY A 134 23.01 5.86 4.21
CA GLY A 134 22.60 5.51 5.56
C GLY A 134 22.21 6.70 6.43
N TRP A 135 21.46 6.39 7.48
CA TRP A 135 21.25 7.26 8.63
C TRP A 135 22.56 7.90 9.08
N GLY A 136 22.78 9.16 8.71
CA GLY A 136 23.74 10.05 9.34
C GLY A 136 22.99 10.88 10.36
N ALA A 137 22.96 10.39 11.60
CA ALA A 137 22.57 11.19 12.75
C ALA A 137 23.39 12.50 12.78
N SER A 138 22.77 13.56 13.30
CA SER A 138 23.43 14.80 13.67
C SER A 138 24.72 14.51 14.45
N GLY A 139 25.87 14.79 13.83
CA GLY A 139 27.20 14.62 14.40
C GLY A 139 28.04 15.85 14.10
N SER A 140 28.55 16.45 15.17
CA SER A 140 29.46 17.58 15.27
C SER A 140 30.54 17.63 14.18
N ARG A 141 30.76 18.82 13.60
CA ARG A 141 31.93 19.14 12.77
C ARG A 141 33.20 19.07 13.64
N PRO A 142 34.22 18.26 13.31
CA PRO A 142 35.55 18.45 13.86
C PRO A 142 36.39 19.27 12.88
N GLY A 143 36.92 20.40 13.36
CA GLY A 143 38.18 20.98 12.91
C GLY A 143 38.19 21.70 11.56
N GLY A 144 38.35 23.03 11.60
CA GLY A 144 38.86 23.77 10.45
C GLY A 144 38.54 25.26 10.41
N GLY A 145 39.07 26.04 11.36
CA GLY A 145 39.34 27.47 11.13
C GLY A 145 38.28 28.47 11.60
N VAL A 146 38.14 28.63 12.92
CA VAL A 146 37.70 29.93 13.48
C VAL A 146 38.96 30.76 13.68
N LYS A 147 39.18 31.76 12.82
CA LYS A 147 40.24 32.75 13.00
C LYS A 147 39.71 33.84 13.94
N PHE A 148 40.35 34.00 15.09
CA PHE A 148 40.16 35.16 15.95
C PHE A 148 41.17 36.22 15.52
N ASP A 149 40.70 37.32 14.95
CA ASP A 149 41.50 38.52 14.79
C ASP A 149 41.54 39.24 16.14
N SER A 150 42.67 39.15 16.83
CA SER A 150 42.97 39.99 17.98
C SER A 150 43.38 41.38 17.47
N THR A 151 42.49 42.35 17.60
CA THR A 151 42.89 43.77 17.47
C THR A 151 43.65 44.17 18.73
N SER A 152 44.89 44.62 18.55
CA SER A 152 45.62 45.36 19.58
C SER A 152 45.05 46.77 19.69
N GLY A 153 44.84 47.23 20.91
CA GLY A 153 44.59 48.61 21.31
C GLY A 153 45.25 48.83 22.66
#